data_AF-A0A5P2UFK4-F1
#
_entry.id   AF-A0A5P2UFK4-F1
#
_cell.length_a   1.000
_cell.length_b   1.000
_cell.length_c   1.000
_cell.angle_alpha   90.00
_cell.angle_beta   90.00
_cell.angle_gamma   90.00
#
_symmetry.space_group_name_H-M   'P 1'
#
loop_
_entity.id
_entity.type
_entity.pdbx_description
1 polymer ?
#
loop_
_entity_poly.entity_id
_entity_poly.type
_entity_poly.pdbx_seq_one_letter_code
_entity_poly.pdbx_strand_id
1 'polypeptide(L)'
;MLSIQRDSRSVEDLPYELVERKGVGHPDTMCDAIAERMSRYYSLHCLKEFGGVAHHWFDKVTLYGGGADTDYGRGELTSPYRVMVFGKAAFRVGAAEIPVQELVFRAAADVLAEVTTGFDATRHLVVELGVVDHQGSGRGRSRYQPASLRDLVPLRAQGLVSNDTNLLHGYAPLSRLESVVLGLEHLVNGAAFKRRHPDSGWDVKVFGSRRQDAFSLVVNMPFLAAHIESMDHYLARKAVVRAELDAYIASLGIHDVRLLMNATDRNGRPYLTALGSVADTGDVGVVGRGNRVNGLITPMRPMSIEAPAGKNPLDHTGKIYNVMAARLARQVHEEFGGPAQVHIFTSKEAPLEHPDEVVVTTPDADEPALRALVEATVASSADLTVELIEKGITLW
;
A
#
# COMPACT_ATOMS: atom_id res chain seq x y z
N MET A 1 -15.59 17.86 14.90
CA MET A 1 -16.41 18.95 14.33
C MET A 1 -16.41 18.83 12.81
N LEU A 2 -17.59 18.90 12.15
CA LEU A 2 -17.68 18.89 10.68
C LEU A 2 -17.61 20.32 10.13
N SER A 3 -16.71 20.55 9.17
CA SER A 3 -16.64 21.75 8.34
C SER A 3 -16.87 21.39 6.87
N ILE A 4 -17.72 22.14 6.17
CA ILE A 4 -18.03 21.94 4.75
C ILE A 4 -17.48 23.14 3.97
N GLN A 5 -16.65 22.89 2.97
CA GLN A 5 -16.04 23.89 2.10
C GLN A 5 -16.48 23.69 0.65
N ARG A 6 -16.64 24.80 -0.08
CA ARG A 6 -17.20 24.79 -1.45
C ARG A 6 -16.17 25.06 -2.56
N ASP A 7 -14.99 25.60 -2.23
CA ASP A 7 -13.90 25.81 -3.20
C ASP A 7 -13.19 24.49 -3.51
N SER A 8 -13.79 23.68 -4.37
CA SER A 8 -13.20 22.41 -4.83
C SER A 8 -12.64 22.57 -6.24
N ARG A 9 -11.33 22.82 -6.33
CA ARG A 9 -10.60 22.79 -7.62
C ARG A 9 -10.18 21.37 -7.95
N SER A 10 -10.35 20.99 -9.20
CA SER A 10 -9.81 19.73 -9.70
C SER A 10 -8.31 19.87 -9.91
N VAL A 11 -7.55 18.79 -9.68
CA VAL A 11 -6.15 18.74 -10.12
C VAL A 11 -6.04 18.83 -11.66
N GLU A 12 -7.11 18.48 -12.37
CA GLU A 12 -7.22 18.61 -13.83
C GLU A 12 -7.06 20.07 -14.29
N ASP A 13 -7.52 21.02 -13.47
CA ASP A 13 -7.48 22.46 -13.77
C ASP A 13 -6.06 23.04 -13.65
N LEU A 14 -5.12 22.29 -13.06
CA LEU A 14 -3.73 22.69 -12.97
C LEU A 14 -3.05 22.54 -14.33
N PRO A 15 -2.20 23.51 -14.73
CA PRO A 15 -1.46 23.44 -16.00
C PRO A 15 -0.40 22.33 -16.01
N TYR A 16 -0.08 21.78 -14.83
CA TYR A 16 0.92 20.74 -14.65
C TYR A 16 0.52 19.76 -13.56
N GLU A 17 0.77 18.48 -13.79
CA GLU A 17 0.50 17.40 -12.85
C GLU A 17 1.64 16.38 -12.83
N LEU A 18 1.88 15.75 -11.68
CA LEU A 18 2.84 14.68 -11.48
C LEU A 18 2.21 13.55 -10.66
N VAL A 19 2.44 12.31 -11.11
CA VAL A 19 1.96 11.10 -10.44
C VAL A 19 3.00 10.01 -10.54
N GLU A 20 3.21 9.28 -9.45
CA GLU A 20 4.02 8.06 -9.43
C GLU A 20 3.23 6.90 -8.82
N ARG A 21 3.49 5.69 -9.30
CA ARG A 21 3.08 4.44 -8.69
C ARG A 21 4.24 3.46 -8.64
N LYS A 22 4.46 2.88 -7.47
CA LYS A 22 5.38 1.77 -7.24
C LYS A 22 4.57 0.47 -7.21
N GLY A 23 4.76 -0.38 -8.21
CA GLY A 23 3.95 -1.58 -8.39
C GLY A 23 4.21 -2.68 -7.37
N VAL A 24 3.48 -3.78 -7.51
CA VAL A 24 3.42 -4.86 -6.51
C VAL A 24 4.78 -5.49 -6.17
N GLY A 25 5.68 -5.59 -7.15
CA GLY A 25 7.03 -6.13 -6.97
C GLY A 25 8.09 -5.10 -6.56
N HIS A 26 7.74 -3.84 -6.37
CA HIS A 26 8.68 -2.81 -5.93
C HIS A 26 9.01 -3.00 -4.43
N PRO A 27 10.29 -2.92 -3.99
CA PRO A 27 10.69 -3.18 -2.61
C PRO A 27 9.88 -2.46 -1.54
N ASP A 28 9.64 -1.15 -1.69
CA ASP A 28 8.80 -0.39 -0.74
C ASP A 28 7.36 -0.93 -0.65
N THR A 29 6.75 -1.26 -1.80
CA THR A 29 5.39 -1.80 -1.88
C THR A 29 5.33 -3.21 -1.30
N MET A 30 6.36 -4.03 -1.50
CA MET A 30 6.52 -5.32 -0.84
C MET A 30 6.62 -5.16 0.68
N CYS A 31 7.34 -4.17 1.20
CA CYS A 31 7.40 -3.92 2.64
C CYS A 31 6.04 -3.53 3.22
N ASP A 32 5.31 -2.64 2.55
CA ASP A 32 3.94 -2.28 2.92
C ASP A 32 3.04 -3.53 2.94
N ALA A 33 3.20 -4.42 1.96
CA ALA A 33 2.47 -5.66 1.85
C ALA A 33 2.73 -6.66 2.95
N ILE A 34 4.00 -6.88 3.22
CA ILE A 34 4.50 -7.76 4.26
C ILE A 34 3.98 -7.26 5.62
N ALA A 35 4.13 -5.97 5.91
CA ALA A 35 3.66 -5.36 7.16
C ALA A 35 2.16 -5.52 7.37
N GLU A 36 1.35 -5.25 6.34
CA GLU A 36 -0.09 -5.42 6.42
C GLU A 36 -0.51 -6.88 6.60
N ARG A 37 0.13 -7.81 5.88
CA ARG A 37 -0.13 -9.25 6.04
C ARG A 37 0.23 -9.74 7.44
N MET A 38 1.31 -9.23 8.04
CA MET A 38 1.68 -9.53 9.43
C MET A 38 0.59 -9.09 10.41
N SER A 39 0.11 -7.84 10.28
CA SER A 39 -0.96 -7.31 11.13
C SER A 39 -2.24 -8.17 11.03
N ARG A 40 -2.62 -8.58 9.82
CA ARG A 40 -3.77 -9.46 9.60
C ARG A 40 -3.59 -10.84 10.21
N TYR A 41 -2.48 -11.52 9.90
CA TYR A 41 -2.23 -12.88 10.40
C TYR A 41 -2.16 -12.91 11.93
N TYR A 42 -1.51 -11.91 12.54
CA TYR A 42 -1.49 -11.74 13.98
C TYR A 42 -2.88 -11.50 14.56
N SER A 43 -3.67 -10.60 13.97
CA SER A 43 -5.02 -10.29 14.43
C SER A 43 -5.94 -11.51 14.32
N LEU A 44 -5.93 -12.21 13.19
CA LEU A 44 -6.72 -13.41 12.95
C LEU A 44 -6.34 -14.56 13.90
N HIS A 45 -5.04 -14.75 14.15
CA HIS A 45 -4.56 -15.70 15.14
C HIS A 45 -5.11 -15.36 16.54
N CYS A 46 -4.97 -14.11 16.97
CA CYS A 46 -5.44 -13.70 18.30
C CYS A 46 -6.96 -13.85 18.44
N LEU A 47 -7.73 -13.52 17.42
CA LEU A 47 -9.18 -13.71 17.43
C LEU A 47 -9.58 -15.16 17.55
N LYS A 48 -8.92 -16.03 16.78
CA LYS A 48 -9.21 -17.46 16.79
C LYS A 48 -8.89 -18.09 18.14
N GLU A 49 -7.73 -17.77 18.72
CA GLU A 49 -7.24 -18.44 19.93
C GLU A 49 -7.77 -17.77 21.22
N PHE A 50 -8.03 -16.46 21.21
CA PHE A 50 -8.32 -15.68 22.42
C PHE A 50 -9.65 -14.91 22.38
N GLY A 51 -10.36 -14.88 21.24
CA GLY A 51 -11.62 -14.15 21.09
C GLY A 51 -11.48 -12.61 21.05
N GLY A 52 -10.24 -12.10 21.04
CA GLY A 52 -9.94 -10.68 21.01
C GLY A 52 -8.56 -10.43 20.40
N VAL A 53 -8.28 -9.20 19.97
CA VAL A 53 -7.00 -8.86 19.33
C VAL A 53 -6.03 -8.32 20.39
N ALA A 54 -4.85 -8.93 20.48
CA ALA A 54 -3.74 -8.37 21.24
C ALA A 54 -3.11 -7.19 20.50
N HIS A 55 -2.62 -6.21 21.26
CA HIS A 55 -2.06 -4.99 20.66
C HIS A 55 -0.74 -5.29 19.94
N HIS A 56 -0.54 -4.70 18.76
CA HIS A 56 0.64 -4.91 17.92
C HIS A 56 0.85 -3.75 16.95
N TRP A 57 2.09 -3.52 16.53
CA TRP A 57 2.54 -2.59 15.49
C TRP A 57 3.67 -3.27 14.70
N PHE A 58 3.40 -3.57 13.43
CA PHE A 58 4.37 -4.14 12.49
C PHE A 58 4.67 -3.17 11.33
N ASP A 59 4.47 -1.88 11.53
CA ASP A 59 4.62 -0.82 10.53
C ASP A 59 6.07 -0.32 10.36
N LYS A 60 7.05 -1.12 10.78
CA LYS A 60 8.49 -0.87 10.58
C LYS A 60 9.15 -2.13 10.01
N VAL A 61 8.80 -2.45 8.77
CA VAL A 61 9.44 -3.51 7.98
C VAL A 61 10.43 -2.91 7.00
N THR A 62 11.61 -3.51 6.91
CA THR A 62 12.63 -3.22 5.90
C THR A 62 12.97 -4.49 5.15
N LEU A 63 13.00 -4.44 3.82
CA LEU A 63 13.48 -5.51 2.96
C LEU A 63 14.84 -5.11 2.42
N TYR A 64 15.86 -5.92 2.71
CA TYR A 64 17.15 -5.84 2.06
C TYR A 64 17.16 -6.82 0.89
N GLY A 65 17.43 -6.29 -0.29
CA GLY A 65 17.59 -7.09 -1.49
C GLY A 65 18.69 -8.15 -1.34
N GLY A 66 18.53 -9.21 -2.11
CA GLY A 66 19.49 -10.29 -2.23
C GLY A 66 20.61 -9.96 -3.21
N GLY A 67 21.24 -11.02 -3.70
CA GLY A 67 22.13 -10.98 -4.85
C GLY A 67 21.65 -12.00 -5.87
N ALA A 68 21.92 -11.75 -7.15
CA ALA A 68 21.44 -12.59 -8.24
C ALA A 68 22.41 -12.68 -9.41
N ASP A 69 22.39 -13.82 -10.10
CA ASP A 69 22.90 -13.94 -11.47
C ASP A 69 21.76 -13.58 -12.44
N THR A 70 21.98 -12.52 -13.22
CA THR A 70 21.01 -11.95 -14.16
C THR A 70 21.57 -11.84 -15.58
N ASP A 71 22.61 -12.62 -15.88
CA ASP A 71 23.10 -12.77 -17.25
C ASP A 71 22.01 -13.37 -18.16
N TYR A 72 22.17 -13.21 -19.48
CA TYR A 72 21.21 -13.74 -20.44
C TYR A 72 21.02 -15.26 -20.28
N GLY A 73 19.75 -15.68 -20.16
CA GLY A 73 19.35 -17.07 -19.95
C GLY A 73 19.61 -17.59 -18.54
N ARG A 74 20.03 -16.73 -17.60
CA ARG A 74 20.30 -17.07 -16.20
C ARG A 74 19.44 -16.21 -15.29
N GLY A 75 18.87 -16.80 -14.25
CA GLY A 75 18.01 -16.08 -13.30
C GLY A 75 17.92 -16.85 -12.00
N GLU A 76 18.89 -16.64 -11.11
CA GLU A 76 18.94 -17.32 -9.82
C GLU A 76 19.45 -16.37 -8.74
N LEU A 77 18.82 -16.41 -7.57
CA LEU A 77 19.34 -15.70 -6.40
C LEU A 77 20.60 -16.40 -5.88
N THR A 78 21.68 -15.63 -5.77
CA THR A 78 22.93 -16.04 -5.12
C THR A 78 22.96 -15.67 -3.63
N SER A 79 22.07 -14.80 -3.17
CA SER A 79 21.86 -14.48 -1.76
C SER A 79 20.39 -14.17 -1.48
N PRO A 80 19.84 -14.62 -0.34
CA PRO A 80 18.42 -14.45 -0.04
C PRO A 80 18.06 -13.00 0.26
N TYR A 81 16.78 -12.66 0.13
CA TYR A 81 16.24 -11.44 0.69
C TYR A 81 16.28 -11.52 2.22
N ARG A 82 16.51 -10.38 2.88
CA ARG A 82 16.42 -10.27 4.35
C ARG A 82 15.33 -9.29 4.73
N VAL A 83 14.31 -9.78 5.43
CA VAL A 83 13.21 -8.96 5.95
C VAL A 83 13.44 -8.72 7.43
N MET A 84 13.70 -7.46 7.80
CA MET A 84 13.82 -7.03 9.19
C MET A 84 12.51 -6.41 9.65
N VAL A 85 12.00 -6.88 10.80
CA VAL A 85 10.71 -6.44 11.34
C VAL A 85 10.91 -5.86 12.72
N PHE A 86 10.61 -4.58 12.85
CA PHE A 86 10.65 -3.86 14.12
C PHE A 86 9.24 -3.42 14.52
N GLY A 87 9.05 -3.21 15.82
CA GLY A 87 7.80 -2.68 16.33
C GLY A 87 7.46 -3.24 17.68
N LYS A 88 6.15 -3.40 17.93
CA LYS A 88 5.66 -3.86 19.22
C LYS A 88 4.62 -4.94 19.06
N ALA A 89 4.60 -5.96 19.90
CA ALA A 89 3.54 -6.94 19.93
C ALA A 89 3.51 -7.65 21.29
N ALA A 90 2.35 -8.19 21.65
CA ALA A 90 2.32 -9.18 22.72
C ALA A 90 2.89 -10.51 22.20
N PHE A 91 3.77 -11.13 22.99
CA PHE A 91 4.27 -12.49 22.75
C PHE A 91 3.43 -13.56 23.47
N ARG A 92 2.50 -13.14 24.32
CA ARG A 92 1.62 -14.03 25.09
C ARG A 92 0.36 -13.31 25.55
N VAL A 93 -0.67 -14.09 25.86
CA VAL A 93 -1.85 -13.67 26.61
C VAL A 93 -1.98 -14.55 27.85
N GLY A 94 -1.69 -13.99 29.02
CA GLY A 94 -1.51 -14.77 30.24
C GLY A 94 -0.38 -15.79 30.08
N ALA A 95 -0.70 -17.08 30.14
CA ALA A 95 0.25 -18.18 29.96
C ALA A 95 0.35 -18.68 28.51
N ALA A 96 -0.59 -18.31 27.62
CA ALA A 96 -0.62 -18.79 26.25
C ALA A 96 0.33 -17.98 25.36
N GLU A 97 1.24 -18.63 24.65
CA GLU A 97 2.18 -17.99 23.74
C GLU A 97 1.53 -17.61 22.40
N ILE A 98 2.00 -16.52 21.80
CA ILE A 98 1.66 -16.12 20.44
C ILE A 98 2.89 -16.42 19.56
N PRO A 99 2.77 -17.21 18.48
CA PRO A 99 3.89 -17.61 17.64
C PRO A 99 4.29 -16.48 16.68
N VAL A 100 4.75 -15.34 17.22
CA VAL A 100 5.04 -14.11 16.45
C VAL A 100 6.03 -14.38 15.32
N GLN A 101 7.12 -15.11 15.59
CA GLN A 101 8.13 -15.46 14.58
C GLN A 101 7.53 -16.22 13.39
N GLU A 102 6.66 -17.20 13.65
CA GLU A 102 6.04 -18.01 12.60
C GLU A 102 5.08 -17.16 11.77
N LEU A 103 4.22 -16.38 12.42
CA LEU A 103 3.22 -15.52 11.76
C LEU A 103 3.89 -14.47 10.86
N VAL A 104 4.97 -13.87 11.35
CA VAL A 104 5.77 -12.89 10.62
C VAL A 104 6.49 -13.54 9.43
N PHE A 105 7.13 -14.69 9.64
CA PHE A 105 7.80 -15.42 8.55
C PHE A 105 6.81 -15.79 7.45
N ARG A 106 5.66 -16.35 7.83
CA ARG A 106 4.61 -16.74 6.88
C ARG A 106 4.07 -15.55 6.10
N ALA A 107 3.81 -14.42 6.76
CA ALA A 107 3.34 -13.22 6.09
C ALA A 107 4.33 -12.72 5.02
N ALA A 108 5.63 -12.71 5.34
CA ALA A 108 6.67 -12.33 4.39
C ALA A 108 6.78 -13.33 3.23
N ALA A 109 6.78 -14.63 3.52
CA ALA A 109 6.85 -15.69 2.53
C ALA A 109 5.67 -15.65 1.54
N ASP A 110 4.45 -15.53 2.06
CA ASP A 110 3.22 -15.51 1.23
C ASP A 110 3.22 -14.30 0.30
N VAL A 111 3.55 -13.10 0.81
CA VAL A 111 3.58 -11.88 -0.02
C VAL A 111 4.64 -12.00 -1.11
N LEU A 112 5.86 -12.41 -0.77
CA LEU A 112 6.93 -12.52 -1.76
C LEU A 112 6.60 -13.57 -2.83
N ALA A 113 6.01 -14.70 -2.45
CA ALA A 113 5.56 -15.72 -3.40
C ALA A 113 4.44 -15.22 -4.34
N GLU A 114 3.61 -14.28 -3.91
CA GLU A 114 2.55 -13.67 -4.74
C GLU A 114 3.11 -12.68 -5.78
N VAL A 115 4.23 -12.03 -5.50
CA VAL A 115 4.77 -10.90 -6.30
C VAL A 115 6.19 -11.14 -6.84
N THR A 116 6.61 -12.40 -6.90
CA THR A 116 7.87 -12.82 -7.54
C THR A 116 7.68 -14.15 -8.26
N THR A 117 8.55 -14.46 -9.22
CA THR A 117 8.50 -15.69 -10.02
C THR A 117 9.49 -16.71 -9.46
N GLY A 118 9.02 -17.93 -9.15
CA GLY A 118 9.90 -19.03 -8.73
C GLY A 118 10.48 -18.89 -7.32
N PHE A 119 9.87 -18.06 -6.47
CA PHE A 119 10.34 -17.84 -5.11
C PHE A 119 10.12 -19.05 -4.20
N ASP A 120 11.16 -19.44 -3.48
CA ASP A 120 11.17 -20.49 -2.47
C ASP A 120 11.60 -19.87 -1.14
N ALA A 121 10.66 -19.73 -0.20
CA ALA A 121 10.92 -19.12 1.10
C ALA A 121 12.00 -19.83 1.92
N THR A 122 12.25 -21.12 1.69
CA THR A 122 13.28 -21.87 2.43
C THR A 122 14.70 -21.52 1.95
N ARG A 123 14.82 -21.04 0.71
CA ARG A 123 16.09 -20.69 0.07
C ARG A 123 16.31 -19.20 -0.04
N HIS A 124 15.24 -18.44 -0.26
CA HIS A 124 15.28 -17.05 -0.71
C HIS A 124 14.92 -16.03 0.38
N LEU A 125 14.56 -16.47 1.59
CA LEU A 125 14.10 -15.59 2.65
C LEU A 125 14.78 -15.85 3.98
N VAL A 126 15.24 -14.76 4.60
CA VAL A 126 15.61 -14.70 6.02
C VAL A 126 14.76 -13.62 6.68
N VAL A 127 14.18 -13.92 7.84
CA VAL A 127 13.38 -12.98 8.63
C VAL A 127 14.01 -12.74 9.99
N GLU A 128 14.24 -11.49 10.32
CA GLU A 128 14.86 -11.06 11.57
C GLU A 128 13.87 -10.20 12.38
N LEU A 129 13.61 -10.61 13.61
CA LEU A 129 12.71 -9.92 14.52
C LEU A 129 13.46 -8.98 15.49
N GLY A 130 13.10 -7.71 15.44
CA GLY A 130 13.38 -6.69 16.44
C GLY A 130 12.10 -6.14 17.09
N VAL A 131 11.13 -7.01 17.34
CA VAL A 131 9.83 -6.67 17.98
C VAL A 131 9.96 -6.76 19.50
N VAL A 132 9.39 -5.80 20.22
CA VAL A 132 9.43 -5.73 21.70
C VAL A 132 8.04 -5.59 22.32
N ASP A 133 7.89 -5.93 23.59
CA ASP A 133 6.62 -5.85 24.34
C ASP A 133 6.63 -4.75 25.42
N HIS A 134 7.58 -3.82 25.34
CA HIS A 134 7.77 -2.79 26.35
C HIS A 134 6.60 -1.79 26.44
N GLN A 135 6.33 -1.36 27.67
CA GLN A 135 5.27 -0.38 27.97
C GLN A 135 5.63 1.02 27.47
N GLY A 136 4.66 1.69 26.85
CA GLY A 136 4.78 3.10 26.46
C GLY A 136 4.55 4.04 27.64
N SER A 137 5.09 5.26 27.55
CA SER A 137 4.87 6.31 28.55
C SER A 137 3.38 6.69 28.62
N GLY A 138 2.82 6.76 29.82
CA GLY A 138 1.48 7.32 30.07
C GLY A 138 0.32 6.31 30.19
N ARG A 139 0.58 5.02 30.37
CA ARG A 139 -0.47 4.04 30.73
C ARG A 139 -0.12 3.29 32.01
N GLY A 140 -1.14 2.95 32.82
CA GLY A 140 -0.97 2.18 34.05
C GLY A 140 -0.84 0.67 33.85
N ARG A 141 -1.37 0.13 32.75
CA ARG A 141 -1.24 -1.29 32.34
C ARG A 141 -0.66 -1.39 30.93
N SER A 142 0.20 -2.37 30.69
CA SER A 142 0.79 -2.61 29.36
C SER A 142 -0.23 -3.23 28.41
N ARG A 143 -0.37 -2.66 27.20
CA ARG A 143 -1.16 -3.23 26.10
C ARG A 143 -0.45 -4.40 25.40
N TYR A 144 0.85 -4.54 25.60
CA TYR A 144 1.70 -5.55 24.95
C TYR A 144 2.04 -6.72 25.89
N GLN A 145 1.58 -6.68 27.15
CA GLN A 145 1.74 -7.77 28.11
C GLN A 145 0.39 -8.08 28.78
N PRO A 146 -0.64 -8.50 28.02
CA PRO A 146 -1.95 -8.83 28.58
C PRO A 146 -1.84 -10.04 29.52
N ALA A 147 -2.36 -9.91 30.74
CA ALA A 147 -2.29 -10.95 31.77
C ALA A 147 -3.43 -11.98 31.64
N SER A 148 -4.52 -11.61 30.98
CA SER A 148 -5.68 -12.47 30.73
C SER A 148 -6.45 -12.05 29.47
N LEU A 149 -7.40 -12.88 29.06
CA LEU A 149 -8.34 -12.56 27.97
C LEU A 149 -9.11 -11.25 28.19
N ARG A 150 -9.31 -10.86 29.46
CA ARG A 150 -10.02 -9.61 29.81
C ARG A 150 -9.22 -8.35 29.48
N ASP A 151 -7.92 -8.49 29.26
CA ASP A 151 -7.05 -7.37 28.87
C ASP A 151 -7.02 -7.18 27.34
N LEU A 152 -7.63 -8.09 26.57
CA LEU A 152 -7.73 -7.97 25.12
C LEU A 152 -8.90 -7.08 24.71
N VAL A 153 -8.79 -6.50 23.51
CA VAL A 153 -9.85 -5.70 22.91
C VAL A 153 -10.74 -6.62 22.05
N PRO A 154 -12.04 -6.77 22.37
CA PRO A 154 -12.98 -7.51 21.53
C PRO A 154 -13.17 -6.85 20.16
N LEU A 155 -13.62 -7.63 19.17
CA LEU A 155 -14.12 -7.05 17.92
C LEU A 155 -15.32 -6.14 18.20
N ARG A 156 -15.38 -5.01 17.47
CA ARG A 156 -16.43 -4.01 17.62
C ARG A 156 -16.56 -3.47 19.05
N ALA A 157 -15.46 -3.42 19.80
CA ALA A 157 -15.43 -2.77 21.09
C ALA A 157 -15.84 -1.30 20.94
N GLN A 158 -16.78 -0.86 21.77
CA GLN A 158 -17.19 0.54 21.86
C GLN A 158 -16.24 1.34 22.75
N GLY A 159 -16.25 2.66 22.58
CA GLY A 159 -15.47 3.57 23.41
C GLY A 159 -13.96 3.46 23.20
N LEU A 160 -13.52 2.88 22.07
CA LEU A 160 -12.13 2.96 21.65
C LEU A 160 -11.75 4.42 21.36
N VAL A 161 -10.48 4.72 21.60
CA VAL A 161 -9.93 6.06 21.46
C VAL A 161 -8.69 6.03 20.58
N SER A 162 -8.40 7.14 19.94
CA SER A 162 -7.25 7.30 19.06
C SER A 162 -5.95 7.02 19.80
N ASN A 163 -5.10 6.17 19.21
CA ASN A 163 -3.80 5.85 19.78
C ASN A 163 -2.80 7.01 19.75
N ASP A 164 -2.99 7.96 18.83
CA ASP A 164 -2.04 9.02 18.49
C ASP A 164 -2.76 10.24 17.90
N THR A 165 -2.01 11.32 17.66
CA THR A 165 -2.49 12.50 16.95
C THR A 165 -2.16 12.38 15.46
N ASN A 166 -3.17 12.36 14.59
CA ASN A 166 -2.99 12.05 13.16
C ASN A 166 -3.58 13.14 12.25
N LEU A 167 -2.95 13.32 11.09
CA LEU A 167 -3.37 14.19 9.99
C LEU A 167 -3.61 13.36 8.73
N LEU A 168 -4.88 13.22 8.35
CA LEU A 168 -5.31 12.31 7.29
C LEU A 168 -5.93 13.08 6.13
N HIS A 169 -5.83 12.49 4.94
CA HIS A 169 -6.39 13.07 3.73
C HIS A 169 -6.86 11.98 2.77
N GLY A 170 -7.99 12.21 2.12
CA GLY A 170 -8.50 11.43 0.99
C GLY A 170 -9.15 12.34 -0.04
N TYR A 171 -9.20 11.89 -1.29
CA TYR A 171 -9.83 12.65 -2.37
C TYR A 171 -10.47 11.72 -3.41
N ALA A 172 -11.41 12.26 -4.17
CA ALA A 172 -12.00 11.65 -5.35
C ALA A 172 -12.50 12.74 -6.31
N PRO A 173 -12.63 12.48 -7.63
CA PRO A 173 -12.14 11.30 -8.32
C PRO A 173 -10.60 11.36 -8.52
N LEU A 174 -10.05 10.27 -9.05
CA LEU A 174 -8.73 10.29 -9.67
C LEU A 174 -8.79 11.13 -10.96
N SER A 175 -7.71 11.85 -11.26
CA SER A 175 -7.48 12.52 -12.54
C SER A 175 -7.23 11.51 -13.66
N ARG A 176 -7.20 11.97 -14.91
CA ARG A 176 -6.78 11.22 -16.10
C ARG A 176 -5.36 10.71 -15.94
N LEU A 177 -4.44 11.53 -15.41
CA LEU A 177 -3.05 11.13 -15.18
C LEU A 177 -2.95 10.07 -14.07
N GLU A 178 -3.67 10.27 -12.97
CA GLU A 178 -3.74 9.32 -11.86
C GLU A 178 -4.32 7.98 -12.32
N SER A 179 -5.38 8.02 -13.12
CA SER A 179 -6.07 6.84 -13.65
C SER A 179 -5.19 6.04 -14.62
N VAL A 180 -4.49 6.70 -15.56
CA VAL A 180 -3.59 5.99 -16.50
C VAL A 180 -2.36 5.43 -15.79
N VAL A 181 -1.79 6.14 -14.81
CA VAL A 181 -0.64 5.66 -14.04
C VAL A 181 -1.00 4.44 -13.19
N LEU A 182 -2.14 4.49 -12.50
CA LEU A 182 -2.67 3.35 -11.74
C LEU A 182 -2.98 2.16 -12.67
N GLY A 183 -3.67 2.45 -13.77
CA GLY A 183 -4.15 1.46 -14.72
C GLY A 183 -3.04 0.73 -15.48
N LEU A 184 -1.96 1.42 -15.85
CA LEU A 184 -0.81 0.80 -16.52
C LEU A 184 -0.09 -0.21 -15.62
N GLU A 185 0.08 0.10 -14.34
CA GLU A 185 0.70 -0.83 -13.40
C GLU A 185 -0.21 -2.06 -13.19
N HIS A 186 -1.52 -1.85 -12.97
CA HIS A 186 -2.49 -2.94 -12.84
C HIS A 186 -2.59 -3.81 -14.10
N LEU A 187 -2.47 -3.21 -15.29
CA LEU A 187 -2.46 -3.95 -16.54
C LEU A 187 -1.28 -4.93 -16.56
N VAL A 188 -0.06 -4.44 -16.32
CA VAL A 188 1.18 -5.25 -16.43
C VAL A 188 1.25 -6.31 -15.35
N ASN A 189 0.84 -5.99 -14.13
CA ASN A 189 0.82 -6.94 -13.00
C ASN A 189 -0.47 -7.77 -12.93
N GLY A 190 -1.42 -7.55 -13.84
CA GLY A 190 -2.63 -8.33 -13.94
C GLY A 190 -2.39 -9.78 -14.41
N ALA A 191 -3.13 -10.73 -13.84
CA ALA A 191 -2.98 -12.15 -14.14
C ALA A 191 -3.10 -12.49 -15.64
N ALA A 192 -3.94 -11.77 -16.39
CA ALA A 192 -4.08 -11.96 -17.84
C ALA A 192 -2.83 -11.52 -18.62
N PHE A 193 -2.17 -10.44 -18.19
CA PHE A 193 -0.92 -9.98 -18.79
C PHE A 193 0.21 -10.94 -18.46
N LYS A 194 0.36 -11.33 -17.18
CA LYS A 194 1.38 -12.30 -16.74
C LYS A 194 1.30 -13.64 -17.45
N ARG A 195 0.10 -14.14 -17.79
CA ARG A 195 -0.05 -15.36 -18.60
C ARG A 195 0.42 -15.21 -20.05
N ARG A 196 0.26 -14.03 -20.65
CA ARG A 196 0.67 -13.74 -22.04
C ARG A 196 2.15 -13.35 -22.14
N HIS A 197 2.69 -12.75 -21.08
CA HIS A 197 4.09 -12.34 -20.93
C HIS A 197 4.69 -12.96 -19.67
N PRO A 198 4.88 -14.31 -19.66
CA PRO A 198 5.46 -15.00 -18.51
C PRO A 198 6.91 -14.56 -18.22
N ASP A 199 7.56 -13.92 -19.19
CA ASP A 199 8.90 -13.35 -19.10
C ASP A 199 8.94 -11.97 -18.41
N SER A 200 7.79 -11.38 -18.05
CA SER A 200 7.73 -10.06 -17.41
C SER A 200 7.90 -10.14 -15.88
N GLY A 201 8.76 -9.27 -15.33
CA GLY A 201 8.94 -9.11 -13.89
C GLY A 201 7.82 -8.30 -13.22
N TRP A 202 7.78 -8.34 -11.90
CA TRP A 202 6.70 -7.80 -11.06
C TRP A 202 6.94 -6.37 -10.57
N ASP A 203 8.20 -5.92 -10.54
CA ASP A 203 8.57 -4.56 -10.17
C ASP A 203 8.30 -3.57 -11.31
N VAL A 204 7.04 -3.15 -11.40
CA VAL A 204 6.58 -2.19 -12.39
C VAL A 204 6.47 -0.82 -11.73
N LYS A 205 7.32 0.11 -12.14
CA LYS A 205 7.27 1.49 -11.67
C LYS A 205 6.76 2.40 -12.78
N VAL A 206 5.65 3.09 -12.52
CA VAL A 206 5.03 4.00 -13.47
C VAL A 206 5.14 5.43 -12.95
N PHE A 207 5.64 6.32 -13.80
CA PHE A 207 5.67 7.75 -13.55
C PHE A 207 4.92 8.46 -14.67
N GLY A 208 4.20 9.51 -14.32
CA GLY A 208 3.47 10.33 -15.26
C GLY A 208 3.63 11.81 -14.97
N SER A 209 3.72 12.60 -16.03
CA SER A 209 3.53 14.03 -15.99
C SER A 209 2.52 14.45 -17.04
N ARG A 210 1.72 15.47 -16.74
CA ARG A 210 0.77 16.08 -17.68
C ARG A 210 1.03 17.58 -17.73
N ARG A 211 1.13 18.13 -18.93
CA ARG A 211 1.17 19.59 -19.19
C ARG A 211 -0.04 19.92 -20.04
N GLN A 212 -1.04 20.57 -19.45
CA GLN A 212 -2.36 20.74 -20.08
C GLN A 212 -2.93 19.37 -20.52
N ASP A 213 -3.02 19.10 -21.82
CA ASP A 213 -3.50 17.83 -22.37
C ASP A 213 -2.38 16.90 -22.87
N ALA A 214 -1.12 17.31 -22.79
CA ALA A 214 0.03 16.52 -23.22
C ALA A 214 0.58 15.65 -22.09
N PHE A 215 0.65 14.34 -22.31
CA PHE A 215 1.10 13.35 -21.33
C PHE A 215 2.54 12.91 -21.62
N SER A 216 3.32 12.69 -20.57
CA SER A 216 4.61 11.99 -20.66
C SER A 216 4.64 10.91 -19.58
N LEU A 217 4.70 9.66 -20.01
CA LEU A 217 4.65 8.48 -19.16
C LEU A 217 5.99 7.74 -19.23
N VAL A 218 6.44 7.24 -18.09
CA VAL A 218 7.60 6.35 -17.98
C VAL A 218 7.15 5.06 -17.31
N VAL A 219 7.35 3.93 -17.97
CA VAL A 219 7.06 2.60 -17.42
C VAL A 219 8.36 1.83 -17.35
N ASN A 220 8.83 1.55 -16.14
CA ASN A 220 9.96 0.66 -15.92
C ASN A 220 9.42 -0.70 -15.49
N MET A 221 9.72 -1.74 -16.26
CA MET A 221 9.33 -3.13 -16.01
C MET A 221 10.52 -4.02 -16.38
N PRO A 222 11.10 -4.77 -15.43
CA PRO A 222 12.16 -5.70 -15.75
C PRO A 222 11.60 -6.92 -16.50
N PHE A 223 12.47 -7.59 -17.26
CA PHE A 223 12.21 -8.96 -17.73
C PHE A 223 12.94 -9.96 -16.83
N LEU A 224 12.44 -11.19 -16.81
CA LEU A 224 13.08 -12.30 -16.13
C LEU A 224 14.28 -12.77 -16.95
N ALA A 225 15.47 -12.67 -16.37
CA ALA A 225 16.75 -12.92 -17.02
C ALA A 225 16.85 -14.35 -17.60
N ALA A 226 16.29 -15.34 -16.90
CA ALA A 226 16.19 -16.73 -17.35
C ALA A 226 15.44 -16.92 -18.68
N HIS A 227 14.60 -15.95 -19.08
CA HIS A 227 13.79 -16.00 -20.30
C HIS A 227 14.33 -15.12 -21.44
N ILE A 228 15.44 -14.40 -21.23
CA ILE A 228 16.00 -13.48 -22.21
C ILE A 228 17.41 -13.92 -22.58
N GLU A 229 17.64 -14.25 -23.85
CA GLU A 229 18.89 -14.87 -24.32
C GLU A 229 19.88 -13.87 -24.93
N SER A 230 19.44 -12.65 -25.24
CA SER A 230 20.27 -11.61 -25.85
C SER A 230 19.61 -10.23 -25.76
N MET A 231 20.37 -9.18 -26.10
CA MET A 231 19.84 -7.81 -26.19
C MET A 231 18.76 -7.69 -27.27
N ASP A 232 18.92 -8.37 -28.41
CA ASP A 232 17.93 -8.35 -29.49
C ASP A 232 16.62 -9.01 -29.05
N HIS A 233 16.71 -10.12 -28.29
CA HIS A 233 15.54 -10.76 -27.69
C HIS A 233 14.84 -9.81 -26.69
N TYR A 234 15.60 -9.16 -25.79
CA TYR A 234 15.06 -8.14 -24.88
C TYR A 234 14.32 -7.02 -25.62
N LEU A 235 14.92 -6.46 -26.67
CA LEU A 235 14.32 -5.38 -27.46
C LEU A 235 13.03 -5.83 -28.17
N ALA A 236 13.02 -7.06 -28.71
CA ALA A 236 11.83 -7.63 -29.33
C ALA A 236 10.68 -7.82 -28.32
N ARG A 237 10.97 -8.35 -27.14
CA ARG A 237 9.97 -8.51 -26.06
C ARG A 237 9.45 -7.17 -25.55
N LYS A 238 10.35 -6.21 -25.36
CA LYS A 238 10.01 -4.84 -25.00
C LYS A 238 9.09 -4.18 -26.04
N ALA A 239 9.33 -4.38 -27.33
CA ALA A 239 8.49 -3.83 -28.39
C ALA A 239 7.06 -4.39 -28.36
N VAL A 240 6.89 -5.69 -28.08
CA VAL A 240 5.57 -6.33 -27.92
C VAL A 240 4.81 -5.71 -26.74
N VAL A 241 5.44 -5.65 -25.57
CA VAL A 241 4.80 -5.07 -24.37
C VAL A 241 4.47 -3.61 -24.60
N ARG A 242 5.39 -2.85 -25.20
CA ARG A 242 5.19 -1.44 -25.53
C ARG A 242 3.94 -1.21 -26.37
N ALA A 243 3.70 -2.02 -27.39
CA ALA A 243 2.51 -1.90 -28.25
C ALA A 243 1.21 -2.09 -27.46
N GLU A 244 1.19 -2.97 -26.46
CA GLU A 244 0.02 -3.16 -25.58
C GLU A 244 -0.19 -1.99 -24.62
N LEU A 245 0.89 -1.40 -24.09
CA LEU A 245 0.79 -0.19 -23.28
C LEU A 245 0.25 0.97 -24.09
N ASP A 246 0.74 1.17 -25.33
CA ASP A 246 0.22 2.21 -26.23
C ASP A 246 -1.27 1.99 -26.54
N ALA A 247 -1.69 0.74 -26.80
CA ALA A 247 -3.10 0.41 -27.04
C ALA A 247 -3.99 0.67 -25.81
N TYR A 248 -3.51 0.33 -24.62
CA TYR A 248 -4.20 0.62 -23.36
C TYR A 248 -4.37 2.13 -23.14
N ILE A 249 -3.29 2.92 -23.31
CA ILE A 249 -3.35 4.38 -23.17
C ILE A 249 -4.34 4.98 -24.17
N ALA A 250 -4.32 4.53 -25.43
CA ALA A 250 -5.25 4.99 -26.46
C ALA A 250 -6.71 4.65 -26.11
N SER A 251 -6.98 3.49 -25.51
CA SER A 251 -8.31 3.08 -25.05
C SER A 251 -8.89 3.97 -23.96
N LEU A 252 -8.04 4.71 -23.24
CA LEU A 252 -8.44 5.71 -22.23
C LEU A 252 -8.69 7.10 -22.85
N GLY A 253 -8.61 7.23 -24.18
CA GLY A 253 -8.76 8.52 -24.88
C GLY A 253 -7.57 9.46 -24.70
N ILE A 254 -6.39 8.93 -24.37
CA ILE A 254 -5.15 9.71 -24.25
C ILE A 254 -4.35 9.53 -25.54
N HIS A 255 -4.33 10.57 -26.38
CA HIS A 255 -3.70 10.51 -27.71
C HIS A 255 -2.40 11.31 -27.81
N ASP A 256 -2.30 12.45 -27.14
CA ASP A 256 -1.06 13.23 -27.04
C ASP A 256 -0.21 12.71 -25.88
N VAL A 257 0.52 11.63 -26.12
CA VAL A 257 1.33 10.95 -25.11
C VAL A 257 2.69 10.56 -25.62
N ARG A 258 3.71 10.89 -24.83
CA ARG A 258 5.05 10.33 -24.96
C ARG A 258 5.24 9.24 -23.92
N LEU A 259 5.23 7.98 -24.34
CA LEU A 259 5.61 6.86 -23.47
C LEU A 259 7.10 6.52 -23.64
N LEU A 260 7.80 6.36 -22.52
CA LEU A 260 9.15 5.81 -22.41
C LEU A 260 9.06 4.51 -21.60
N MET A 261 9.36 3.37 -22.23
CA MET A 261 9.50 2.10 -21.51
C MET A 261 10.98 1.86 -21.21
N ASN A 262 11.32 1.41 -20.00
CA ASN A 262 12.68 1.09 -19.50
C ASN A 262 13.74 2.12 -19.91
N ALA A 263 13.95 3.14 -19.08
CA ALA A 263 14.93 4.20 -19.36
C ALA A 263 16.39 3.70 -19.31
N THR A 264 16.64 2.56 -18.64
CA THR A 264 17.96 1.92 -18.51
C THR A 264 18.64 1.71 -19.86
N ASP A 265 17.89 1.42 -20.93
CA ASP A 265 18.40 1.22 -22.29
C ASP A 265 19.37 2.30 -22.79
N ARG A 266 19.29 3.53 -22.24
CA ARG A 266 20.21 4.63 -22.58
C ARG A 266 21.68 4.30 -22.32
N ASN A 267 21.97 3.36 -21.43
CA ASN A 267 23.34 2.90 -21.14
C ASN A 267 23.73 1.64 -21.93
N GLY A 268 22.88 1.18 -22.87
CA GLY A 268 23.13 0.00 -23.69
C GLY A 268 22.95 -1.34 -22.95
N ARG A 269 22.33 -1.36 -21.77
CA ARG A 269 22.08 -2.58 -20.98
C ARG A 269 20.59 -2.91 -20.90
N PRO A 270 20.22 -4.20 -20.84
CA PRO A 270 18.85 -4.62 -20.62
C PRO A 270 18.45 -4.40 -19.14
N TYR A 271 17.15 -4.29 -18.88
CA TYR A 271 16.62 -4.31 -17.52
C TYR A 271 16.13 -5.72 -17.17
N LEU A 272 17.01 -6.51 -16.54
CA LEU A 272 16.76 -7.91 -16.19
C LEU A 272 16.80 -8.12 -14.68
N THR A 273 16.03 -9.11 -14.21
CA THR A 273 15.92 -9.52 -12.80
C THR A 273 15.80 -11.04 -12.74
N ALA A 274 16.14 -11.66 -11.60
CA ALA A 274 16.07 -13.12 -11.46
C ALA A 274 14.63 -13.59 -11.18
N LEU A 275 14.00 -13.03 -10.15
CA LEU A 275 12.64 -13.37 -9.72
C LEU A 275 11.61 -12.28 -10.08
N GLY A 276 12.04 -11.19 -10.72
CA GLY A 276 11.14 -10.17 -11.23
C GLY A 276 11.14 -8.86 -10.44
N SER A 277 12.09 -8.64 -9.53
CA SER A 277 12.18 -7.42 -8.71
C SER A 277 13.62 -6.92 -8.62
N VAL A 278 13.83 -5.61 -8.52
CA VAL A 278 15.15 -5.04 -8.19
C VAL A 278 15.66 -5.42 -6.80
N ALA A 279 14.78 -5.98 -5.95
CA ALA A 279 15.22 -6.67 -4.73
C ALA A 279 16.23 -7.79 -5.05
N ASP A 280 16.22 -8.38 -6.25
CA ASP A 280 17.21 -9.37 -6.69
C ASP A 280 18.65 -8.84 -6.70
N THR A 281 18.79 -7.52 -6.87
CA THR A 281 20.08 -6.84 -7.10
C THR A 281 20.46 -5.90 -5.97
N GLY A 282 19.88 -6.09 -4.77
CA GLY A 282 20.28 -5.39 -3.55
C GLY A 282 19.51 -4.11 -3.23
N ASP A 283 18.48 -3.76 -3.99
CA ASP A 283 17.63 -2.61 -3.65
C ASP A 283 16.89 -2.84 -2.32
N VAL A 284 16.64 -1.75 -1.61
CA VAL A 284 16.06 -1.76 -0.26
C VAL A 284 14.65 -1.19 -0.29
N GLY A 285 13.73 -1.86 0.38
CA GLY A 285 12.36 -1.40 0.61
C GLY A 285 12.12 -1.03 2.07
N VAL A 286 11.25 -0.04 2.32
CA VAL A 286 10.80 0.32 3.68
C VAL A 286 9.31 0.67 3.68
N VAL A 287 8.59 0.21 4.72
CA VAL A 287 7.18 0.58 4.96
C VAL A 287 6.99 2.10 4.90
N GLY A 288 5.91 2.53 4.25
CA GLY A 288 5.51 3.92 4.17
C GLY A 288 6.25 4.75 3.13
N ARG A 289 7.29 4.21 2.48
CA ARG A 289 8.04 4.89 1.41
C ARG A 289 7.42 4.70 0.02
N GLY A 290 6.33 3.93 -0.06
CA GLY A 290 5.60 3.61 -1.27
C GLY A 290 4.41 4.53 -1.56
N ASN A 291 3.34 3.91 -2.03
CA ASN A 291 2.09 4.53 -2.41
C ASN A 291 1.29 5.01 -1.19
N ARG A 292 0.37 5.96 -1.37
CA ARG A 292 -0.67 6.28 -0.36
C ARG A 292 -1.80 5.25 -0.41
N VAL A 293 -2.81 5.37 0.47
CA VAL A 293 -3.96 4.44 0.53
C VAL A 293 -4.77 4.32 -0.77
N ASN A 294 -4.65 5.29 -1.68
CA ASN A 294 -5.27 5.26 -3.00
C ASN A 294 -4.38 4.57 -4.07
N GLY A 295 -3.22 4.05 -3.68
CA GLY A 295 -2.29 3.36 -4.58
C GLY A 295 -1.37 4.29 -5.38
N LEU A 296 -1.32 5.59 -5.08
CA LEU A 296 -0.53 6.57 -5.84
C LEU A 296 0.32 7.49 -4.96
N ILE A 297 1.29 8.16 -5.58
CA ILE A 297 2.07 9.27 -5.03
C ILE A 297 1.75 10.50 -5.88
N THR A 298 1.08 11.49 -5.29
CA THR A 298 0.45 12.60 -6.01
C THR A 298 0.88 13.95 -5.43
N PRO A 299 2.12 14.42 -5.69
CA PRO A 299 2.68 15.64 -5.09
C PRO A 299 1.89 16.93 -5.38
N MET A 300 0.98 16.91 -6.36
CA MET A 300 0.09 18.03 -6.67
C MET A 300 -1.23 18.01 -5.89
N ARG A 301 -1.37 17.07 -4.95
CA ARG A 301 -2.49 16.97 -4.02
C ARG A 301 -1.98 16.89 -2.58
N PRO A 302 -2.81 17.26 -1.58
CA PRO A 302 -2.49 16.95 -0.20
C PRO A 302 -2.31 15.44 -0.02
N MET A 303 -1.41 15.03 0.87
CA MET A 303 -1.17 13.63 1.21
C MET A 303 -0.93 13.49 2.70
N SER A 304 -1.48 12.43 3.29
CA SER A 304 -1.03 11.98 4.60
C SER A 304 0.33 11.30 4.46
N ILE A 305 1.26 11.64 5.34
CA ILE A 305 2.57 10.96 5.45
C ILE A 305 2.51 9.71 6.32
N GLU A 306 1.35 9.43 6.94
CA GLU A 306 1.14 8.23 7.74
C GLU A 306 1.29 6.97 6.86
N ALA A 307 2.05 6.00 7.37
CA ALA A 307 2.15 4.66 6.78
C ALA A 307 1.08 3.76 7.40
N PRO A 308 -0.02 3.41 6.70
CA PRO A 308 -1.12 2.66 7.32
C PRO A 308 -0.83 1.16 7.46
N ALA A 309 0.05 0.61 6.62
CA ALA A 309 0.39 -0.82 6.61
C ALA A 309 1.02 -1.29 7.92
N GLY A 310 0.54 -2.42 8.44
CA GLY A 310 1.10 -3.06 9.65
C GLY A 310 0.69 -2.41 10.97
N LYS A 311 -0.02 -1.29 10.94
CA LYS A 311 -0.61 -0.66 12.13
C LYS A 311 -1.78 -1.48 12.65
N ASN A 312 -1.97 -1.42 13.96
CA ASN A 312 -3.07 -2.08 14.65
C ASN A 312 -4.42 -1.63 14.05
N PRO A 313 -5.32 -2.55 13.69
CA PRO A 313 -6.60 -2.17 13.08
C PRO A 313 -7.64 -1.67 14.09
N LEU A 314 -7.41 -1.78 15.40
CA LEU A 314 -8.41 -1.46 16.43
C LEU A 314 -8.47 0.03 16.76
N ASP A 315 -7.32 0.63 17.11
CA ASP A 315 -7.23 1.98 17.65
C ASP A 315 -6.23 2.88 16.92
N HIS A 316 -5.54 2.35 15.90
CA HIS A 316 -4.56 3.14 15.17
C HIS A 316 -5.22 4.03 14.11
N THR A 317 -5.48 5.28 14.47
CA THR A 317 -6.20 6.22 13.59
C THR A 317 -5.41 6.61 12.34
N GLY A 318 -4.07 6.59 12.39
CA GLY A 318 -3.20 6.64 11.21
C GLY A 318 -3.51 5.59 10.12
N LYS A 319 -4.12 4.45 10.48
CA LYS A 319 -4.61 3.41 9.56
C LYS A 319 -6.10 3.60 9.26
N ILE A 320 -6.92 3.62 10.30
CA ILE A 320 -8.39 3.64 10.22
C ILE A 320 -8.86 4.88 9.46
N TYR A 321 -8.42 6.07 9.88
CA TYR A 321 -8.87 7.32 9.27
C TYR A 321 -8.22 7.62 7.92
N ASN A 322 -7.09 7.00 7.59
CA ASN A 322 -6.53 7.07 6.24
C ASN A 322 -7.48 6.38 5.24
N VAL A 323 -7.90 5.15 5.55
CA VAL A 323 -8.87 4.41 4.73
C VAL A 323 -10.23 5.10 4.75
N MET A 324 -10.68 5.58 5.91
CA MET A 324 -11.96 6.29 6.05
C MET A 324 -12.00 7.57 5.22
N ALA A 325 -10.96 8.42 5.26
CA ALA A 325 -10.92 9.65 4.48
C ALA A 325 -10.98 9.38 2.98
N ALA A 326 -10.25 8.38 2.49
CA ALA A 326 -10.29 7.98 1.09
C ALA A 326 -11.68 7.46 0.67
N ARG A 327 -12.33 6.66 1.53
CA ARG A 327 -13.69 6.15 1.26
C ARG A 327 -14.74 7.25 1.30
N LEU A 328 -14.68 8.12 2.31
CA LEU A 328 -15.62 9.23 2.45
C LEU A 328 -15.52 10.17 1.25
N ALA A 329 -14.30 10.51 0.79
CA ALA A 329 -14.14 11.34 -0.39
C ALA A 329 -14.79 10.71 -1.64
N ARG A 330 -14.60 9.40 -1.83
CA ARG A 330 -15.25 8.66 -2.92
C ARG A 330 -16.77 8.66 -2.81
N GLN A 331 -17.32 8.38 -1.63
CA GLN A 331 -18.77 8.40 -1.40
C GLN A 331 -19.37 9.80 -1.67
N VAL A 332 -18.70 10.86 -1.21
CA VAL A 332 -19.12 12.25 -1.47
C VAL A 332 -19.12 12.54 -2.97
N HIS A 333 -18.09 12.12 -3.70
CA HIS A 333 -18.03 12.28 -5.15
C HIS A 333 -19.14 11.50 -5.87
N GLU A 334 -19.38 10.25 -5.48
CA GLU A 334 -20.40 9.37 -6.08
C GLU A 334 -21.83 9.89 -5.82
N GLU A 335 -22.07 10.44 -4.64
CA GLU A 335 -23.41 10.90 -4.22
C GLU A 335 -23.73 12.32 -4.70
N PHE A 336 -22.78 13.26 -4.61
CA PHE A 336 -23.03 14.68 -4.88
C PHE A 336 -22.39 15.18 -6.19
N GLY A 337 -21.56 14.38 -6.84
CA GLY A 337 -20.79 14.80 -8.01
C GLY A 337 -19.65 15.77 -7.67
N GLY A 338 -18.88 16.14 -8.70
CA GLY A 338 -17.75 17.06 -8.58
C GLY A 338 -16.57 16.51 -7.76
N PRO A 339 -15.42 17.22 -7.69
CA PRO A 339 -14.28 16.77 -6.91
C PRO A 339 -14.56 16.90 -5.40
N ALA A 340 -14.15 15.89 -4.64
CA ALA A 340 -14.27 15.82 -3.19
C ALA A 340 -12.90 15.64 -2.53
N GLN A 341 -12.64 16.38 -1.45
CA GLN A 341 -11.49 16.20 -0.57
C GLN A 341 -11.96 16.08 0.87
N VAL A 342 -11.32 15.22 1.63
CA VAL A 342 -11.63 14.96 3.04
C VAL A 342 -10.35 15.07 3.84
N HIS A 343 -10.33 15.96 4.82
CA HIS A 343 -9.30 16.00 5.86
C HIS A 343 -9.89 15.49 7.17
N ILE A 344 -9.14 14.65 7.87
CA ILE A 344 -9.48 14.24 9.24
C ILE A 344 -8.30 14.59 10.13
N PHE A 345 -8.57 15.32 11.20
CA PHE A 345 -7.64 15.52 12.32
C PHE A 345 -8.21 14.84 13.55
N THR A 346 -7.33 14.14 14.26
CA THR A 346 -7.66 13.55 15.55
C THR A 346 -6.50 13.70 16.50
N SER A 347 -6.81 13.99 17.76
CA SER A 347 -5.89 14.02 18.88
C SER A 347 -5.84 12.66 19.56
N LYS A 348 -4.70 12.37 20.20
CA LYS A 348 -4.56 11.18 21.04
C LYS A 348 -5.64 11.14 22.13
N GLU A 349 -6.20 9.95 22.37
CA GLU A 349 -7.32 9.68 23.29
C GLU A 349 -8.69 10.28 22.87
N ALA A 350 -8.82 10.91 21.69
CA ALA A 350 -10.14 11.27 21.14
C ALA A 350 -10.95 10.00 20.81
N PRO A 351 -12.27 9.96 21.03
CA PRO A 351 -13.09 8.80 20.64
C PRO A 351 -13.01 8.51 19.14
N LEU A 352 -12.91 7.23 18.75
CA LEU A 352 -12.82 6.84 17.33
C LEU A 352 -14.09 7.18 16.51
N GLU A 353 -15.22 7.37 17.18
CA GLU A 353 -16.48 7.76 16.53
C GLU A 353 -16.66 9.29 16.53
N HIS A 354 -15.71 10.04 17.11
CA HIS A 354 -15.77 11.49 17.24
C HIS A 354 -14.37 12.12 17.03
N PRO A 355 -13.83 12.09 15.80
CA PRO A 355 -12.60 12.81 15.48
C PRO A 355 -12.77 14.32 15.75
N ASP A 356 -11.68 14.95 16.19
CA ASP A 356 -11.64 16.36 16.54
C ASP A 356 -12.15 17.24 15.38
N GLU A 357 -11.70 16.95 14.15
CA GLU A 357 -12.14 17.65 12.95
C GLU A 357 -12.32 16.72 11.75
N VAL A 358 -13.39 16.96 11.00
CA VAL A 358 -13.62 16.42 9.65
C VAL A 358 -13.92 17.61 8.75
N VAL A 359 -13.08 17.84 7.74
CA VAL A 359 -13.29 18.89 6.75
C VAL A 359 -13.60 18.21 5.42
N VAL A 360 -14.76 18.50 4.84
CA VAL A 360 -15.15 18.02 3.51
C VAL A 360 -15.20 19.21 2.56
N THR A 361 -14.45 19.13 1.46
CA THR A 361 -14.47 20.11 0.38
C THR A 361 -15.17 19.51 -0.83
N THR A 362 -16.28 20.11 -1.28
CA THR A 362 -17.10 19.64 -2.42
C THR A 362 -17.98 20.79 -2.94
N PRO A 363 -18.20 20.94 -4.26
CA PRO A 363 -18.87 22.11 -4.81
C PRO A 363 -20.37 22.17 -4.45
N ASP A 364 -21.13 21.11 -4.74
CA ASP A 364 -22.60 21.19 -4.83
C ASP A 364 -23.34 20.23 -3.87
N ALA A 365 -22.72 19.80 -2.78
CA ALA A 365 -23.36 18.88 -1.84
C ALA A 365 -24.53 19.49 -1.05
N ASP A 366 -25.61 18.73 -0.88
CA ASP A 366 -26.68 19.01 0.09
C ASP A 366 -26.13 18.83 1.51
N GLU A 367 -26.16 19.88 2.33
CA GLU A 367 -25.49 19.85 3.65
C GLU A 367 -26.11 18.86 4.64
N PRO A 368 -27.45 18.73 4.75
CA PRO A 368 -28.06 17.70 5.58
C PRO A 368 -27.65 16.28 5.16
N ALA A 369 -27.71 15.95 3.87
CA ALA A 369 -27.30 14.64 3.37
C ALA A 369 -25.80 14.39 3.59
N LEU A 370 -24.94 15.37 3.30
CA LEU A 370 -23.50 15.26 3.52
C LEU A 370 -23.15 15.06 5.00
N ARG A 371 -23.83 15.77 5.90
CA ARG A 371 -23.67 15.58 7.35
C ARG A 371 -24.04 14.16 7.76
N ALA A 372 -25.18 13.65 7.30
CA ALA A 372 -25.63 12.30 7.60
C ALA A 372 -24.64 11.24 7.08
N LEU A 373 -24.09 11.45 5.88
CA LEU A 373 -23.05 10.58 5.31
C LEU A 373 -21.77 10.59 6.17
N VAL A 374 -21.27 11.77 6.57
CA VAL A 374 -20.08 11.87 7.42
C VAL A 374 -20.30 11.18 8.77
N GLU A 375 -21.43 11.44 9.41
CA GLU A 375 -21.79 10.84 10.72
C GLU A 375 -21.88 9.32 10.62
N ALA A 376 -22.54 8.79 9.57
CA ALA A 376 -22.62 7.36 9.32
C ALA A 376 -21.24 6.73 9.06
N THR A 377 -20.39 7.37 8.25
CA THR A 377 -19.07 6.86 7.94
C THR A 377 -18.16 6.81 9.17
N VAL A 378 -18.16 7.85 10.01
CA VAL A 378 -17.37 7.87 11.24
C VAL A 378 -17.89 6.84 12.26
N ALA A 379 -19.22 6.69 12.39
CA ALA A 379 -19.83 5.68 13.26
C ALA A 379 -19.50 4.23 12.81
N SER A 380 -19.16 4.02 11.54
CA SER A 380 -18.79 2.71 10.99
C SER A 380 -17.33 2.26 11.30
N SER A 381 -16.59 3.00 12.13
CA SER A 381 -15.18 2.69 12.46
C SER A 381 -14.98 1.25 12.97
N ALA A 382 -15.92 0.73 13.78
CA ALA A 382 -15.91 -0.64 14.28
C ALA A 382 -16.04 -1.70 13.18
N ASP A 383 -16.87 -1.46 12.16
CA ASP A 383 -17.01 -2.36 11.01
C ASP A 383 -15.80 -2.27 10.07
N LEU A 384 -15.23 -1.06 9.92
CA LEU A 384 -13.97 -0.88 9.20
C LEU A 384 -12.83 -1.67 9.85
N THR A 385 -12.74 -1.70 11.18
CA THR A 385 -11.77 -2.53 11.90
C THR A 385 -11.88 -4.02 11.56
N VAL A 386 -13.11 -4.55 11.50
CA VAL A 386 -13.36 -5.96 11.12
C VAL A 386 -12.90 -6.21 9.70
N GLU A 387 -13.27 -5.32 8.77
CA GLU A 387 -12.85 -5.42 7.38
C GLU A 387 -11.32 -5.35 7.23
N LEU A 388 -10.63 -4.49 7.99
CA LEU A 388 -9.18 -4.37 7.98
C LEU A 388 -8.49 -5.64 8.49
N ILE A 389 -9.09 -6.36 9.43
CA ILE A 389 -8.57 -7.65 9.89
C ILE A 389 -8.80 -8.73 8.82
N GLU A 390 -10.01 -8.79 8.26
CA GLU A 390 -10.41 -9.82 7.31
C GLU A 390 -9.74 -9.67 5.95
N LYS A 391 -9.66 -8.44 5.43
CA LYS A 391 -9.20 -8.13 4.07
C LYS A 391 -7.87 -7.39 4.04
N GLY A 392 -7.58 -6.59 5.05
CA GLY A 392 -6.41 -5.70 5.06
C GLY A 392 -6.61 -4.42 4.29
N ILE A 393 -5.50 -3.72 4.11
CA ILE A 393 -5.36 -2.64 3.13
C ILE A 393 -4.53 -3.15 1.97
N THR A 394 -5.08 -3.05 0.77
CA THR A 394 -4.34 -3.33 -0.46
C THR A 394 -3.69 -2.03 -0.92
N LEU A 395 -2.37 -1.92 -0.76
CA LEU A 395 -1.57 -0.76 -1.21
C LEU A 395 -0.88 -1.00 -2.57
N TRP A 396 -1.21 -2.13 -3.21
CA TRP A 396 -0.61 -2.62 -4.44
C TRP A 396 -1.63 -3.28 -5.35
#